data_AF-A0A6G3BMF4-F1
#
_entry.id   AF-A0A6G3BMF4-F1
#
_cell.length_a   1.000
_cell.length_b   1.000
_cell.length_c   1.000
_cell.angle_alpha   90.00
_cell.angle_beta   90.00
_cell.angle_gamma   90.00
#
_symmetry.space_group_name_H-M   'P 1'
#
loop_
_entity.id
_entity.type
_entity.pdbx_description
1 polymer ?
#
loop_
_entity_poly.entity_id
_entity_poly.type
_entity_poly.pdbx_seq_one_letter_code
_entity_poly.pdbx_strand_id
1 'polypeptide(L)'
;MPETHGEVLRKWLLGAVLDLGGAAPRSEVQQRFLELYGARLTAQDREPRVGRPGGEAAWKNNLDSLYDVLKKQGLMEPSRRGGAWTLSDSGRARAEQPLKPSHGPVEEESLLQDFKPGDSSDYVARLQGRVLKKSRKHESLLDTYGRAVSVNGWRLSTLVRPRDLELVRGDQVWLAEVKMVYKGNATQASRAALAQLLEYRHFYYEASTPPGLLAVFSEPIGLALVSFLDTCGIATVWRADGSWHAGDRAREAGLLPPAL
;
A
#
# COMPACT_ATOMS: atom_id res chain seq x y z
N MET A 1 4.67 -10.32 14.54
CA MET A 1 5.03 -9.90 13.17
C MET A 1 3.97 -10.44 12.22
N PRO A 2 3.35 -9.58 11.38
CA PRO A 2 2.36 -9.98 10.38
C PRO A 2 3.01 -10.68 9.17
N GLU A 3 2.25 -11.52 8.48
CA GLU A 3 2.66 -12.27 7.26
C GLU A 3 3.40 -11.40 6.23
N THR A 4 4.45 -11.95 5.60
CA THR A 4 5.24 -11.22 4.59
C THR A 4 4.43 -11.07 3.29
N HIS A 5 4.20 -9.83 2.87
CA HIS A 5 3.37 -9.51 1.70
C HIS A 5 3.85 -8.27 0.92
N GLY A 6 3.25 -8.03 -0.25
CA GLY A 6 3.47 -6.81 -1.05
C GLY A 6 4.84 -6.73 -1.71
N GLU A 7 5.42 -5.52 -1.76
CA GLU A 7 6.71 -5.25 -2.43
C GLU A 7 7.89 -5.99 -1.79
N VAL A 8 7.83 -6.31 -0.50
CA VAL A 8 8.87 -7.09 0.19
C VAL A 8 8.92 -8.51 -0.37
N LEU A 9 7.77 -9.19 -0.41
CA LEU A 9 7.68 -10.54 -0.96
C LEU A 9 7.99 -10.56 -2.46
N ARG A 10 7.55 -9.54 -3.20
CA ARG A 10 7.91 -9.33 -4.62
C ARG A 10 9.41 -9.31 -4.81
N LYS A 11 10.10 -8.45 -4.05
CA LYS A 11 11.55 -8.30 -4.14
C LYS A 11 12.25 -9.61 -3.78
N TRP A 12 11.79 -10.31 -2.75
CA TRP A 12 12.38 -11.58 -2.33
C TRP A 12 12.20 -12.67 -3.38
N LEU A 13 11.03 -12.76 -4.02
CA LEU A 13 10.82 -13.69 -5.13
C LEU A 13 11.72 -13.36 -6.32
N LEU A 14 11.71 -12.11 -6.80
CA LEU A 14 12.53 -11.68 -7.93
C LEU A 14 14.02 -11.90 -7.65
N GLY A 15 14.48 -11.58 -6.44
CA GLY A 15 15.85 -11.80 -5.99
C GLY A 15 16.21 -13.29 -5.93
N ALA A 16 15.34 -14.15 -5.41
CA ALA A 16 15.58 -15.58 -5.35
C ALA A 16 15.69 -16.21 -6.75
N VAL A 17 14.85 -15.79 -7.70
CA VAL A 17 14.94 -16.28 -9.08
C VAL A 17 16.18 -15.73 -9.77
N LEU A 18 16.51 -14.44 -9.58
CA LEU A 18 17.72 -13.83 -10.15
C LEU A 18 19.00 -14.54 -9.66
N ASP A 19 19.07 -14.83 -8.36
CA ASP A 19 20.20 -15.51 -7.73
C ASP A 19 20.40 -16.94 -8.26
N LEU A 20 19.33 -17.58 -8.76
CA LEU A 20 19.37 -18.85 -9.49
C LEU A 20 19.68 -18.70 -11.00
N GLY A 21 20.23 -17.55 -11.44
CA GLY A 21 20.50 -17.27 -12.86
C GLY A 21 19.29 -16.77 -13.65
N GLY A 22 18.19 -16.45 -12.97
CA GLY A 22 16.97 -15.89 -13.54
C GLY A 22 16.04 -16.91 -14.19
N ALA A 23 16.27 -18.21 -14.03
CA ALA A 23 15.34 -19.27 -14.42
C ALA A 23 15.56 -20.53 -13.57
N ALA A 24 14.53 -21.00 -12.86
CA ALA A 24 14.63 -22.24 -12.09
C ALA A 24 13.27 -22.92 -11.85
N PRO A 25 13.22 -24.24 -11.59
CA PRO A 25 12.00 -24.93 -11.18
C PRO A 25 11.40 -24.37 -9.88
N ARG A 26 10.07 -24.44 -9.73
CA ARG A 26 9.34 -23.96 -8.53
C ARG A 26 9.96 -24.43 -7.22
N SER A 27 10.35 -25.70 -7.11
CA SER A 27 10.93 -26.26 -5.89
C SER A 27 12.26 -25.61 -5.53
N GLU A 28 13.11 -25.35 -6.53
CA GLU A 28 14.41 -24.71 -6.34
C GLU A 28 14.25 -23.24 -5.96
N VAL A 29 13.31 -22.52 -6.60
CA VAL A 29 13.00 -21.14 -6.21
C VAL A 29 12.49 -21.08 -4.76
N GLN A 30 11.60 -21.98 -4.38
CA GLN A 30 11.08 -22.04 -2.99
C GLN A 30 12.18 -22.37 -1.98
N GLN A 31 13.08 -23.30 -2.32
CA GLN A 31 14.23 -23.63 -1.48
C GLN A 31 15.16 -22.43 -1.36
N ARG A 32 15.53 -21.81 -2.47
CA ARG A 32 16.45 -20.67 -2.47
C ARG A 32 15.87 -19.47 -1.74
N PHE A 33 14.57 -19.23 -1.88
CA PHE A 33 13.85 -18.23 -1.11
C PHE A 33 13.97 -18.47 0.40
N LEU A 34 13.83 -19.72 0.87
CA LEU A 34 14.02 -20.05 2.29
C LEU A 34 15.46 -19.84 2.75
N GLU A 35 16.44 -20.20 1.93
CA GLU A 35 17.86 -20.00 2.26
C GLU A 35 18.18 -18.50 2.43
N LEU A 36 17.65 -17.65 1.54
CA LEU A 36 17.92 -16.22 1.54
C LEU A 36 17.09 -15.44 2.57
N TYR A 37 15.82 -15.82 2.75
CA TYR A 37 14.84 -15.01 3.48
C TYR A 37 14.08 -15.76 4.57
N GLY A 38 14.31 -17.07 4.73
CA GLY A 38 13.59 -17.89 5.71
C GLY A 38 13.74 -17.43 7.16
N ALA A 39 14.90 -16.85 7.51
CA ALA A 39 15.13 -16.24 8.83
C ALA A 39 14.27 -14.98 9.07
N ARG A 40 13.73 -14.36 8.01
CA ARG A 40 12.89 -13.16 8.06
C ARG A 40 11.40 -13.49 7.99
N LEU A 41 11.04 -14.76 7.74
CA LEU A 41 9.65 -15.20 7.75
C LEU A 41 9.11 -15.21 9.17
N THR A 42 7.88 -14.72 9.31
CA THR A 42 7.16 -14.67 10.57
C THR A 42 6.61 -16.05 10.97
N ALA A 43 6.08 -16.17 12.18
CA ALA A 43 5.37 -17.38 12.60
C ALA A 43 4.16 -17.67 11.70
N GLN A 44 3.39 -16.64 11.34
CA GLN A 44 2.22 -16.76 10.46
C GLN A 44 2.57 -17.22 9.04
N ASP A 45 3.71 -16.77 8.51
CA ASP A 45 4.21 -17.22 7.20
C ASP A 45 4.39 -18.74 7.16
N ARG A 46 4.81 -19.33 8.30
CA ARG A 46 5.12 -20.76 8.46
C ARG A 46 3.88 -21.61 8.76
N GLU A 47 2.80 -21.00 9.24
CA GLU A 47 1.56 -21.70 9.55
C GLU A 47 0.77 -22.03 8.28
N PRO A 48 0.17 -23.22 8.18
CA PRO A 48 -0.76 -23.54 7.10
C PRO A 48 -2.02 -22.69 7.17
N ARG A 49 -2.58 -22.30 6.01
CA ARG A 49 -3.84 -21.55 5.99
C ARG A 49 -5.02 -22.44 6.37
N VAL A 50 -5.79 -22.01 7.37
CA VAL A 50 -7.01 -22.68 7.82
C VAL A 50 -7.99 -22.82 6.65
N GLY A 51 -8.46 -24.04 6.41
CA GLY A 51 -9.45 -24.36 5.38
C GLY A 51 -8.91 -24.68 3.98
N ARG A 52 -7.58 -24.69 3.76
CA ARG A 52 -6.97 -25.24 2.53
C ARG A 52 -6.55 -26.70 2.73
N PRO A 53 -6.92 -27.62 1.83
CA PRO A 53 -6.36 -28.97 1.82
C PRO A 53 -4.85 -28.91 1.51
N GLY A 54 -4.06 -29.73 2.20
CA GLY A 54 -2.63 -29.93 1.88
C GLY A 54 -1.63 -29.36 2.89
N GLY A 55 -2.06 -28.60 3.89
CA GLY A 55 -1.20 -28.20 5.03
C GLY A 55 0.06 -27.40 4.65
N GLU A 56 0.12 -26.82 3.44
CA GLU A 56 1.27 -26.03 3.01
C GLU A 56 1.34 -24.71 3.77
N ALA A 57 2.56 -24.33 4.18
CA ALA A 57 2.86 -23.06 4.81
C ALA A 57 2.37 -21.87 3.97
N ALA A 58 1.89 -20.82 4.62
CA ALA A 58 1.30 -19.66 3.96
C ALA A 58 2.27 -18.97 2.98
N TRP A 59 3.57 -18.88 3.30
CA TRP A 59 4.58 -18.26 2.45
C TRP A 59 4.72 -18.94 1.07
N LYS A 60 4.57 -20.27 0.98
CA LYS A 60 4.61 -21.00 -0.30
C LYS A 60 3.45 -20.61 -1.20
N ASN A 61 2.25 -20.56 -0.60
CA ASN A 61 1.04 -20.16 -1.30
C ASN A 61 1.12 -18.70 -1.78
N ASN A 62 1.71 -17.82 -0.99
CA ASN A 62 1.91 -16.42 -1.36
C ASN A 62 2.91 -16.28 -2.52
N LEU A 63 4.01 -17.03 -2.51
CA LEU A 63 4.97 -17.04 -3.62
C LEU A 63 4.32 -17.50 -4.91
N ASP A 64 3.54 -18.59 -4.87
CA ASP A 64 2.86 -19.09 -6.06
C ASP A 64 1.84 -18.08 -6.60
N SER A 65 1.05 -17.48 -5.70
CA SER A 65 0.08 -16.44 -6.09
C SER A 65 0.76 -15.20 -6.66
N LEU A 66 1.90 -14.81 -6.08
CA LEU A 66 2.70 -13.68 -6.54
C LEU A 66 3.34 -13.96 -7.90
N TYR A 67 3.86 -15.17 -8.13
CA TYR A 67 4.39 -15.58 -9.44
C TYR A 67 3.33 -15.41 -10.55
N ASP A 68 2.08 -15.80 -10.29
CA ASP A 68 0.98 -15.59 -11.24
C ASP A 68 0.68 -14.11 -11.51
N VAL A 69 0.82 -13.24 -10.50
CA VAL A 69 0.70 -11.79 -10.66
C VAL A 69 1.85 -11.22 -11.49
N LEU A 70 3.09 -11.67 -11.24
CA LEU A 70 4.27 -11.18 -11.95
C LEU A 70 4.27 -11.56 -13.42
N LYS A 71 3.76 -12.75 -13.77
CA LYS A 71 3.53 -13.14 -15.17
C LYS A 71 2.58 -12.18 -15.87
N LYS A 72 1.45 -11.84 -15.23
CA LYS A 72 0.46 -10.90 -15.79
C LYS A 72 1.02 -9.49 -15.95
N GLN A 73 2.04 -9.14 -15.17
CA GLN A 73 2.73 -7.86 -15.22
C GLN A 73 3.94 -7.85 -16.17
N GLY A 74 4.21 -8.97 -16.85
CA GLY A 74 5.34 -9.09 -17.77
C GLY A 74 6.71 -9.11 -17.10
N LEU A 75 6.78 -9.33 -15.78
CA LEU A 75 8.04 -9.44 -15.01
C LEU A 75 8.55 -10.89 -14.91
N MET A 76 7.70 -11.85 -15.25
CA MET A 76 8.04 -13.26 -15.37
C MET A 76 7.55 -13.75 -16.72
N GLU A 77 8.31 -14.63 -17.36
CA GLU A 77 7.91 -15.28 -18.58
C GLU A 77 6.73 -16.26 -18.35
N PRO A 78 5.80 -16.39 -19.31
CA PRO A 78 4.80 -17.44 -19.27
C PRO A 78 5.45 -18.83 -19.29
N SER A 79 5.10 -19.68 -18.33
CA SER A 79 5.54 -21.06 -18.27
C SER A 79 4.37 -22.03 -18.39
N ARG A 80 4.63 -23.21 -18.96
CA ARG A 80 3.69 -24.33 -18.93
C ARG A 80 3.60 -24.89 -17.51
N ARG A 81 2.57 -25.70 -17.22
CA ARG A 81 2.43 -26.36 -15.93
C ARG A 81 3.69 -27.19 -15.62
N GLY A 82 4.36 -26.88 -14.50
CA GLY A 82 5.62 -27.52 -14.11
C GLY A 82 6.88 -26.95 -14.77
N GLY A 83 6.75 -25.92 -15.62
CA GLY A 83 7.88 -25.22 -16.22
C GLY A 83 8.64 -24.34 -15.22
N ALA A 84 9.84 -23.94 -15.61
CA ALA A 84 10.68 -23.05 -14.82
C ALA A 84 10.01 -21.68 -14.62
N TRP A 85 10.25 -21.08 -13.46
CA TRP A 85 9.96 -19.69 -13.20
C TRP A 85 11.12 -18.88 -13.75
N THR A 86 10.86 -18.13 -14.82
CA THR A 86 11.88 -17.39 -15.57
C THR A 86 11.58 -15.91 -15.52
N LEU A 87 12.60 -15.11 -15.21
CA LEU A 87 12.53 -13.65 -15.31
C LEU A 87 12.54 -13.24 -16.78
N SER A 88 11.63 -12.33 -17.13
CA SER A 88 11.75 -11.53 -18.35
C SER A 88 12.88 -10.50 -18.20
N ASP A 89 13.24 -9.82 -19.28
CA ASP A 89 14.25 -8.74 -19.23
C ASP A 89 13.84 -7.61 -18.27
N SER A 90 12.55 -7.24 -18.26
CA SER A 90 12.02 -6.27 -17.30
C SER A 90 12.02 -6.79 -15.87
N GLY A 91 11.81 -8.10 -15.68
CA GLY A 91 11.94 -8.80 -14.41
C GLY A 91 13.37 -8.76 -13.86
N ARG A 92 14.38 -9.04 -14.71
CA ARG A 92 15.81 -8.93 -14.37
C ARG A 92 16.19 -7.50 -14.00
N ALA A 93 15.86 -6.54 -14.84
CA ALA A 93 16.16 -5.14 -14.58
C ALA A 93 15.53 -4.67 -13.24
N ARG A 94 14.32 -5.12 -12.93
CA ARG A 94 13.65 -4.82 -11.67
C ARG A 94 14.30 -5.52 -10.46
N ALA A 95 14.76 -6.75 -10.63
CA ALA A 95 15.43 -7.52 -9.58
C ALA A 95 16.82 -6.95 -9.22
N GLU A 96 17.52 -6.41 -10.22
CA GLU A 96 18.85 -5.81 -10.08
C GLU A 96 18.83 -4.38 -9.53
N GLN A 97 17.68 -3.69 -9.57
CA GLN A 97 17.54 -2.34 -9.02
C GLN A 97 17.74 -2.36 -7.49
N PRO A 98 18.78 -1.71 -6.95
CA PRO A 98 18.85 -1.44 -5.53
C PRO A 98 17.71 -0.48 -5.15
N LEU A 99 17.12 -0.67 -3.97
CA LEU A 99 16.23 0.32 -3.36
C LEU A 99 17.07 1.55 -3.02
N LYS A 100 17.28 2.44 -4.00
CA LYS A 100 17.74 3.80 -3.76
C LYS A 100 16.52 4.70 -3.64
N PRO A 101 16.39 5.49 -2.57
CA PRO A 101 15.51 6.64 -2.61
C PRO A 101 16.05 7.59 -3.70
N SER A 102 15.26 7.78 -4.76
CA SER A 102 15.60 8.74 -5.81
C SER A 102 15.46 10.15 -5.24
N HIS A 103 16.57 10.90 -5.17
CA HIS A 103 16.59 12.34 -4.92
C HIS A 103 17.18 13.01 -6.16
N GLY A 104 16.30 13.33 -7.10
CA GLY A 104 16.52 14.20 -8.25
C GLY A 104 15.21 14.93 -8.55
N PRO A 105 15.19 15.96 -9.42
CA PRO A 105 13.95 16.62 -9.82
C PRO A 105 12.99 15.56 -10.36
N VAL A 106 11.90 15.34 -9.64
CA VAL A 106 10.97 14.25 -9.92
C VAL A 106 9.99 14.74 -10.96
N GLU A 107 10.04 14.16 -12.16
CA GLU A 107 8.98 14.40 -13.13
C GLU A 107 7.64 13.88 -12.59
N GLU A 108 6.56 14.61 -12.82
CA GLU A 108 5.24 14.35 -12.24
C GLU A 108 4.75 12.91 -12.49
N GLU A 109 5.11 12.36 -13.65
CA GLU A 109 4.83 10.98 -14.06
C GLU A 109 5.50 9.94 -13.14
N SER A 110 6.67 10.26 -12.57
CA SER A 110 7.35 9.40 -11.59
C SER A 110 6.70 9.42 -10.22
N LEU A 111 6.04 10.52 -9.82
CA LEU A 111 5.31 10.60 -8.54
C LEU A 111 4.04 9.75 -8.54
N LEU A 112 3.44 9.56 -9.72
CA LEU A 112 2.17 8.86 -9.92
C LEU A 112 2.32 7.42 -10.44
N GLN A 113 3.56 6.92 -10.60
CA GLN A 113 3.82 5.58 -11.17
C GLN A 113 3.06 4.45 -10.46
N ASP A 114 2.94 4.53 -9.13
CA ASP A 114 2.23 3.56 -8.28
C ASP A 114 0.80 4.03 -7.90
N PHE A 115 0.37 5.18 -8.42
CA PHE A 115 -0.94 5.77 -8.18
C PHE A 115 -1.94 5.26 -9.22
N LYS A 116 -2.67 4.21 -8.86
CA LYS A 116 -3.68 3.58 -9.72
C LYS A 116 -5.01 3.57 -8.96
N PRO A 117 -5.72 4.71 -8.88
CA PRO A 117 -7.07 4.73 -8.33
C PRO A 117 -7.96 3.78 -9.14
N GLY A 118 -8.95 3.18 -8.49
CA GLY A 118 -9.88 2.30 -9.19
C GLY A 118 -10.67 3.05 -10.26
N ASP A 119 -11.28 2.31 -11.20
CA ASP A 119 -12.28 2.90 -12.08
C ASP A 119 -13.55 3.27 -11.29
N SER A 120 -14.44 4.03 -11.91
CA SER A 120 -15.68 4.51 -11.29
C SER A 120 -16.76 3.43 -11.11
N SER A 121 -16.42 2.15 -11.30
CA SER A 121 -17.31 1.01 -11.04
C SER A 121 -17.20 0.50 -9.59
N ASP A 122 -18.20 -0.25 -9.14
CA ASP A 122 -18.23 -0.75 -7.78
C ASP A 122 -17.14 -1.82 -7.57
N TYR A 123 -16.11 -1.52 -6.78
CA TYR A 123 -15.07 -2.48 -6.39
C TYR A 123 -15.39 -3.17 -5.06
N VAL A 124 -15.27 -4.50 -5.04
CA VAL A 124 -15.53 -5.35 -3.88
C VAL A 124 -14.22 -5.89 -3.31
N ALA A 125 -13.80 -5.41 -2.14
CA ALA A 125 -12.67 -5.99 -1.41
C ALA A 125 -13.18 -7.07 -0.45
N ARG A 126 -12.65 -8.30 -0.58
CA ARG A 126 -12.91 -9.38 0.38
C ARG A 126 -11.85 -9.34 1.47
N LEU A 127 -12.22 -8.87 2.66
CA LEU A 127 -11.47 -9.11 3.89
C LEU A 127 -12.10 -10.29 4.61
N GLN A 128 -11.30 -11.13 5.28
CA GLN A 128 -11.85 -12.22 6.10
C GLN A 128 -12.89 -11.64 7.08
N GLY A 129 -14.15 -12.05 6.93
CA GLY A 129 -15.27 -11.66 7.79
C GLY A 129 -16.15 -10.48 7.32
N ARG A 130 -15.74 -9.64 6.36
CA ARG A 130 -16.62 -8.56 5.84
C ARG A 130 -16.34 -8.17 4.39
N VAL A 131 -17.41 -7.86 3.65
CA VAL A 131 -17.33 -7.21 2.34
C VAL A 131 -17.28 -5.70 2.55
N LEU A 132 -16.19 -5.06 2.14
CA LEU A 132 -16.10 -3.60 2.10
C LEU A 132 -16.52 -3.12 0.71
N LYS A 133 -17.64 -2.41 0.63
CA LYS A 133 -18.06 -1.68 -0.57
C LYS A 133 -17.51 -0.26 -0.51
N LYS A 134 -16.56 0.07 -1.39
CA LYS A 134 -16.10 1.46 -1.57
C LYS A 134 -17.04 2.17 -2.53
N SER A 135 -17.42 3.41 -2.20
CA SER A 135 -18.33 4.20 -3.02
C SER A 135 -17.56 5.01 -4.07
N ARG A 136 -18.19 5.31 -5.21
CA ARG A 136 -17.61 6.15 -6.28
C ARG A 136 -17.08 7.49 -5.79
N LYS A 137 -17.77 8.10 -4.82
CA LYS A 137 -17.38 9.39 -4.23
C LYS A 137 -16.08 9.28 -3.42
N HIS A 138 -15.82 8.12 -2.80
CA HIS A 138 -14.58 7.88 -2.07
C HIS A 138 -13.39 7.80 -3.01
N GLU A 139 -13.49 7.04 -4.11
CA GLU A 139 -12.40 6.95 -5.10
C GLU A 139 -12.14 8.30 -5.79
N SER A 140 -13.19 9.08 -6.09
CA SER A 140 -13.04 10.43 -6.65
C SER A 140 -12.34 11.40 -5.69
N LEU A 141 -12.64 11.34 -4.39
CA LEU A 141 -11.97 12.15 -3.38
C LEU A 141 -10.49 11.76 -3.24
N LEU A 142 -10.21 10.45 -3.25
CA LEU A 142 -8.86 9.90 -3.23
C LEU A 142 -8.04 10.37 -4.44
N ASP A 143 -8.59 10.27 -5.66
CA ASP A 143 -7.94 10.76 -6.89
C ASP A 143 -7.66 12.27 -6.83
N THR A 144 -8.67 13.05 -6.46
CA THR A 144 -8.56 14.52 -6.39
C THR A 144 -7.53 14.95 -5.35
N TYR A 145 -7.50 14.31 -4.17
CA TYR A 145 -6.53 14.61 -3.14
C TYR A 145 -5.12 14.20 -3.56
N GLY A 146 -4.97 12.97 -4.05
CA GLY A 146 -3.68 12.42 -4.50
C GLY A 146 -3.01 13.35 -5.51
N ARG A 147 -3.70 13.70 -6.60
CA ARG A 147 -3.17 14.61 -7.62
C ARG A 147 -2.83 16.00 -7.07
N ALA A 148 -3.66 16.53 -6.18
CA ALA A 148 -3.40 17.86 -5.63
C ALA A 148 -2.17 17.86 -4.72
N VAL A 149 -1.98 16.81 -3.91
CA VAL A 149 -0.87 16.74 -2.95
C VAL A 149 0.45 16.31 -3.58
N SER A 150 0.44 15.61 -4.74
CA SER A 150 1.68 15.23 -5.43
C SER A 150 2.51 16.44 -5.87
N VAL A 151 1.90 17.59 -6.13
CA VAL A 151 2.59 18.85 -6.45
C VAL A 151 3.59 19.25 -5.36
N ASN A 152 3.38 18.83 -4.10
CA ASN A 152 4.31 19.05 -2.99
C ASN A 152 5.47 18.02 -2.93
N GLY A 153 5.71 17.29 -4.01
CA GLY A 153 6.78 16.29 -4.13
C GLY A 153 6.47 14.96 -3.43
N TRP A 154 5.21 14.66 -3.15
CA TRP A 154 4.80 13.38 -2.57
C TRP A 154 4.65 12.32 -3.65
N ARG A 155 5.37 11.21 -3.50
CA ARG A 155 5.15 9.99 -4.28
C ARG A 155 3.99 9.20 -3.67
N LEU A 156 3.06 8.76 -4.49
CA LEU A 156 1.80 8.17 -4.03
C LEU A 156 1.74 6.67 -4.34
N SER A 157 1.13 5.88 -3.45
CA SER A 157 0.83 4.47 -3.71
C SER A 157 -0.56 4.07 -3.22
N THR A 158 -1.37 3.49 -4.11
CA THR A 158 -2.67 2.86 -3.77
C THR A 158 -2.60 1.33 -3.77
N LEU A 159 -1.41 0.75 -4.00
CA LEU A 159 -1.17 -0.70 -4.01
C LEU A 159 -1.15 -1.32 -2.60
N VAL A 160 -1.38 -0.49 -1.57
CA VAL A 160 -1.23 -0.79 -0.14
C VAL A 160 -2.50 -1.36 0.50
N ARG A 161 -3.38 -1.96 -0.29
CA ARG A 161 -4.69 -2.47 0.17
C ARG A 161 -4.51 -3.41 1.37
N PRO A 162 -5.39 -3.32 2.40
CA PRO A 162 -6.68 -2.62 2.41
C PRO A 162 -6.65 -1.12 2.69
N ARG A 163 -5.47 -0.53 2.92
CA ARG A 163 -5.29 0.91 3.13
C ARG A 163 -5.63 1.70 1.87
N ASP A 164 -5.99 2.97 2.04
CA ASP A 164 -6.39 3.83 0.93
C ASP A 164 -5.18 4.37 0.16
N LEU A 165 -4.22 4.98 0.86
CA LEU A 165 -3.09 5.68 0.24
C LEU A 165 -1.86 5.73 1.15
N GLU A 166 -0.68 5.52 0.57
CA GLU A 166 0.60 5.93 1.17
C GLU A 166 1.18 7.11 0.41
N LEU A 167 1.72 8.09 1.14
CA LEU A 167 2.49 9.22 0.62
C LEU A 167 3.93 9.10 1.11
N VAL A 168 4.89 9.22 0.20
CA VAL A 168 6.32 9.11 0.51
C VAL A 168 7.08 10.31 -0.03
N ARG A 169 7.88 10.96 0.84
CA ARG A 169 8.78 12.07 0.46
C ARG A 169 10.02 12.02 1.34
N GLY A 170 11.18 11.76 0.75
CA GLY A 170 12.40 11.52 1.53
C GLY A 170 12.29 10.23 2.35
N ASP A 171 12.60 10.34 3.64
CA ASP A 171 12.42 9.31 4.66
C ASP A 171 11.02 9.33 5.30
N GLN A 172 10.17 10.31 4.94
CA GLN A 172 8.83 10.46 5.49
C GLN A 172 7.84 9.55 4.77
N VAL A 173 7.10 8.77 5.55
CA VAL A 173 5.98 7.96 5.08
C VAL A 173 4.72 8.39 5.83
N TRP A 174 3.67 8.69 5.08
CA TRP A 174 2.34 8.97 5.62
C TRP A 174 1.33 7.95 5.12
N LEU A 175 0.62 7.33 6.06
CA LEU A 175 -0.54 6.50 5.79
C LEU A 175 -1.79 7.38 5.81
N ALA A 176 -2.50 7.43 4.70
CA ALA A 176 -3.73 8.18 4.56
C ALA A 176 -4.96 7.27 4.47
N GLU A 177 -6.03 7.68 5.16
CA GLU A 177 -7.37 7.09 5.09
C GLU A 177 -8.38 8.16 4.65
N VAL A 178 -9.16 7.85 3.62
CA VAL A 178 -10.15 8.74 3.04
C VAL A 178 -11.53 8.44 3.61
N LYS A 179 -12.24 9.47 4.05
CA LYS A 179 -13.58 9.37 4.62
C LYS A 179 -14.56 10.34 3.99
N MET A 180 -15.67 9.77 3.56
CA MET A 180 -16.83 10.54 3.18
C MET A 180 -17.60 10.96 4.44
N VAL A 181 -17.86 12.25 4.57
CA VAL A 181 -18.81 12.78 5.55
C VAL A 181 -20.19 12.73 4.87
N TYR A 182 -21.13 12.00 5.47
CA TYR A 182 -22.50 11.90 4.95
C TYR A 182 -23.45 12.59 5.91
N LYS A 183 -24.32 13.46 5.39
CA LYS A 183 -25.36 14.16 6.16
C LYS A 183 -24.80 14.89 7.39
N GLY A 184 -23.60 15.47 7.26
CA GLY A 184 -22.93 16.17 8.37
C GLY A 184 -22.46 15.27 9.51
N ASN A 185 -22.46 13.94 9.38
CA ASN A 185 -22.00 13.03 10.44
C ASN A 185 -20.46 12.92 10.48
N ALA A 186 -19.81 14.03 10.77
CA ALA A 186 -18.36 14.14 10.91
C ALA A 186 -17.81 13.26 12.04
N THR A 187 -18.58 13.09 13.13
CA THR A 187 -18.20 12.26 14.28
C THR A 187 -17.99 10.80 13.88
N GLN A 188 -18.91 10.22 13.12
CA GLN A 188 -18.77 8.83 12.68
C GLN A 188 -17.59 8.67 11.72
N ALA A 189 -17.42 9.61 10.77
CA ALA A 189 -16.29 9.60 9.84
C ALA A 189 -14.95 9.69 10.58
N SER A 190 -14.85 10.58 11.57
CA SER A 190 -13.63 10.79 12.37
C SER A 190 -13.28 9.56 13.22
N ARG A 191 -14.27 8.94 13.88
CA ARG A 191 -14.07 7.70 14.64
C ARG A 191 -13.61 6.54 13.76
N ALA A 192 -14.19 6.42 12.55
CA ALA A 192 -13.78 5.40 11.59
C ALA A 192 -12.35 5.63 11.10
N ALA A 193 -11.98 6.87 10.76
CA ALA A 193 -10.59 7.22 10.39
C ALA A 193 -9.61 6.90 11.52
N LEU A 194 -9.91 7.31 12.76
CA LEU A 194 -9.09 7.03 13.94
C LEU A 194 -8.85 5.53 14.11
N ALA A 195 -9.93 4.74 14.15
CA ALA A 195 -9.83 3.29 14.34
C ALA A 195 -9.02 2.64 13.21
N GLN A 196 -9.37 2.93 11.95
CA GLN A 196 -8.70 2.30 10.81
C GLN A 196 -7.23 2.70 10.70
N LEU A 197 -6.88 3.98 10.91
CA LEU A 197 -5.48 4.42 10.85
C LEU A 197 -4.64 3.79 11.97
N LEU A 198 -5.17 3.69 13.20
CA LEU A 198 -4.47 3.04 14.30
C LEU A 198 -4.36 1.52 14.10
N GLU A 199 -5.42 0.87 13.65
CA GLU A 199 -5.38 -0.54 13.26
C GLU A 199 -4.34 -0.76 12.16
N TYR A 200 -4.37 0.04 11.10
CA TYR A 200 -3.45 -0.12 9.98
C TYR A 200 -2.01 0.17 10.37
N ARG A 201 -1.77 1.18 11.20
CA ARG A 201 -0.45 1.42 11.78
C ARG A 201 0.03 0.20 12.55
N HIS A 202 -0.81 -0.35 13.42
CA HIS A 202 -0.46 -1.49 14.26
C HIS A 202 -0.21 -2.78 13.47
N PHE A 203 -1.04 -3.04 12.45
CA PHE A 203 -1.00 -4.30 11.71
C PHE A 203 -0.06 -4.29 10.50
N TYR A 204 0.29 -3.14 9.94
CA TYR A 204 1.06 -3.05 8.69
C TYR A 204 2.40 -2.33 8.80
N TYR A 205 2.74 -1.75 9.96
CA TYR A 205 4.00 -1.05 10.15
C TYR A 205 4.71 -1.51 11.42
N GLU A 206 6.03 -1.51 11.35
CA GLU A 206 6.89 -1.79 12.50
C GLU A 206 6.81 -0.65 13.51
N ALA A 207 6.75 -1.01 14.80
CA ALA A 207 6.66 -0.03 15.89
C ALA A 207 7.85 0.94 15.94
N SER A 208 9.02 0.51 15.45
CA SER A 208 10.25 1.32 15.39
C SER A 208 10.26 2.34 14.26
N THR A 209 9.44 2.16 13.23
CA THR A 209 9.37 3.06 12.07
C THR A 209 7.91 3.31 11.69
N PRO A 210 7.11 3.93 12.58
CA PRO A 210 5.72 4.17 12.31
C PRO A 210 5.55 5.27 11.25
N PRO A 211 4.54 5.18 10.38
CA PRO A 211 4.21 6.25 9.47
C PRO A 211 3.55 7.40 10.23
N GLY A 212 3.59 8.60 9.65
CA GLY A 212 2.62 9.63 9.98
C GLY A 212 1.21 9.17 9.59
N LEU A 213 0.19 9.62 10.31
CA LEU A 213 -1.19 9.24 10.05
C LEU A 213 -1.99 10.42 9.52
N LEU A 214 -2.71 10.23 8.41
CA LEU A 214 -3.46 11.28 7.75
C LEU A 214 -4.92 10.82 7.53
N ALA A 215 -5.87 11.63 7.99
CA ALA A 215 -7.28 11.48 7.65
C ALA A 215 -7.69 12.54 6.63
N VAL A 216 -8.27 12.10 5.51
CA VAL A 216 -8.73 12.99 4.43
C VAL A 216 -10.26 12.94 4.36
N PHE A 217 -10.92 14.08 4.48
CA PHE A 217 -12.38 14.17 4.54
C PHE A 217 -12.99 14.88 3.34
N SER A 218 -14.18 14.45 2.93
CA SER A 218 -14.93 15.07 1.83
C SER A 218 -15.49 16.45 2.14
N GLU A 219 -15.63 16.80 3.42
CA GLU A 219 -16.28 18.01 3.92
C GLU A 219 -15.62 18.41 5.26
N PRO A 220 -15.81 19.67 5.74
CA PRO A 220 -15.36 20.07 7.07
C PRO A 220 -15.91 19.17 8.17
N ILE A 221 -15.05 18.76 9.10
CA ILE A 221 -15.44 17.95 10.26
C ILE A 221 -15.62 18.79 11.54
N GLY A 222 -15.33 20.08 11.49
CA GLY A 222 -15.36 20.98 12.64
C GLY A 222 -14.07 20.94 13.47
N LEU A 223 -13.71 22.10 14.02
CA LEU A 223 -12.41 22.31 14.70
C LEU A 223 -12.22 21.40 15.92
N ALA A 224 -13.28 21.06 16.64
CA ALA A 224 -13.20 20.14 17.77
C ALA A 224 -12.75 18.72 17.37
N LEU A 225 -13.23 18.20 16.23
CA LEU A 225 -12.82 16.89 15.73
C LEU A 225 -11.44 16.92 15.09
N VAL A 226 -11.07 18.03 14.45
CA VAL A 226 -9.69 18.28 13.99
C VAL A 226 -8.72 18.24 15.17
N SER A 227 -9.01 19.01 16.23
CA SER A 227 -8.18 19.05 17.44
C SER A 227 -8.09 17.68 18.12
N PHE A 228 -9.21 16.95 18.23
CA PHE A 228 -9.22 15.59 18.77
C PHE A 228 -8.31 14.64 17.98
N LEU A 229 -8.45 14.59 16.65
CA LEU A 229 -7.60 13.74 15.81
C LEU A 229 -6.12 14.12 15.92
N ASP A 230 -5.82 15.41 16.03
CA ASP A 230 -4.46 15.89 16.21
C ASP A 230 -3.83 15.40 17.53
N THR A 231 -4.57 15.43 18.64
CA THR A 231 -4.12 14.85 19.93
C THR A 231 -3.88 13.35 19.86
N CYS A 232 -4.56 12.65 18.95
CA CYS A 232 -4.32 11.24 18.66
C CYS A 232 -3.13 11.02 17.68
N GLY A 233 -2.44 12.07 17.27
CA GLY A 233 -1.33 12.01 16.33
C GLY A 233 -1.74 11.83 14.87
N ILE A 234 -2.97 12.20 14.51
CA ILE A 234 -3.52 12.09 13.16
C ILE A 234 -3.66 13.49 12.55
N ALA A 235 -2.93 13.71 11.46
CA ALA A 235 -3.08 14.89 10.61
C ALA A 235 -4.43 14.85 9.90
N THR A 236 -5.04 16.01 9.65
CA THR A 236 -6.35 16.09 9.01
C THR A 236 -6.34 17.03 7.82
N VAL A 237 -6.92 16.59 6.71
CA VAL A 237 -7.20 17.40 5.52
C VAL A 237 -8.66 17.26 5.17
N TRP A 238 -9.32 18.32 4.72
CA TRP A 238 -10.69 18.27 4.24
C TRP A 238 -10.92 19.18 3.04
N ARG A 239 -11.96 18.88 2.26
CA ARG A 239 -12.43 19.75 1.19
C ARG A 239 -13.48 20.72 1.71
N ALA A 240 -13.38 22.00 1.36
CA ALA A 240 -14.41 23.01 1.61
C ALA A 240 -14.38 24.05 0.49
N ASP A 241 -15.55 24.47 0.00
CA ASP A 241 -15.69 25.55 -0.98
C ASP A 241 -14.77 25.42 -2.21
N GLY A 242 -14.62 24.20 -2.72
CA GLY A 242 -13.74 23.94 -3.88
C GLY A 242 -12.24 24.06 -3.60
N SER A 243 -11.82 24.16 -2.34
CA SER A 243 -10.41 24.24 -1.92
C SER A 243 -10.08 23.19 -0.85
N TRP A 244 -8.79 22.91 -0.69
CA TRP A 244 -8.29 22.01 0.35
C TRP A 244 -7.94 22.83 1.60
N HIS A 245 -8.28 22.26 2.75
CA HIS A 245 -8.01 22.83 4.06
C HIS A 245 -7.35 21.76 4.93
N ALA A 246 -6.59 22.20 5.93
CA ALA A 246 -5.78 21.31 6.75
C ALA A 246 -5.73 21.79 8.20
N GLY A 247 -5.58 20.84 9.12
CA GLY A 247 -5.18 21.10 10.50
C GLY A 247 -3.68 21.39 10.59
N ASP A 248 -3.21 21.83 11.75
CA ASP A 248 -1.85 22.36 11.89
C ASP A 248 -0.77 21.29 11.62
N ARG A 249 -0.91 20.08 12.17
CA ARG A 249 -0.01 18.96 11.85
C ARG A 249 0.06 18.62 10.37
N ALA A 250 -1.07 18.71 9.65
CA ALA A 250 -1.08 18.49 8.20
C ALA A 250 -0.35 19.60 7.45
N ARG A 251 -0.47 20.86 7.90
CA ARG A 251 0.27 22.01 7.33
C ARG A 251 1.77 21.89 7.58
N GLU A 252 2.16 21.61 8.82
CA GLU A 252 3.56 21.43 9.23
C GLU A 252 4.23 20.29 8.46
N ALA A 253 3.49 19.21 8.20
CA ALA A 253 3.97 18.09 7.38
C ALA A 253 3.99 18.38 5.87
N GLY A 254 3.45 19.51 5.39
CA GLY A 254 3.34 19.80 3.97
C GLY A 254 2.35 18.90 3.22
N LEU A 255 1.27 18.48 3.90
CA LEU A 255 0.20 17.62 3.38
C LEU A 255 -1.01 18.42 2.87
N LEU A 256 -1.01 19.74 3.05
CA LEU A 256 -1.97 20.66 2.45
C LEU A 256 -1.56 20.90 0.97
N PRO A 257 -2.40 20.53 -0.01
CA PRO A 257 -2.15 20.88 -1.40
C PRO A 257 -2.06 22.41 -1.60
N PRO A 258 -1.28 22.88 -2.57
CA PRO A 258 -1.24 24.30 -2.92
C PRO A 258 -2.63 24.75 -3.41
N ALA A 259 -2.93 26.03 -3.24
CA ALA A 259 -4.11 26.61 -3.87
C ALA A 259 -3.93 26.52 -5.40
N LEU A 260 -4.91 25.91 -6.07
CA LEU A 260 -5.03 25.92 -7.53
C LEU A 260 -5.59 27.25 -8.01
#